data_AF-A0A526V651-F1
#
_entry.id   AF-A0A526V651-F1
#
_cell.length_a   1.000
_cell.length_b   1.000
_cell.length_c   1.000
_cell.angle_alpha   90.00
_cell.angle_beta   90.00
_cell.angle_gamma   90.00
#
_symmetry.space_group_name_H-M   'P 1'
#
loop_
_entity.id
_entity.type
_entity.pdbx_description
1 polymer ?
#
loop_
_entity_poly.entity_id
_entity_poly.type
_entity_poly.pdbx_seq_one_letter_code
_entity_poly.pdbx_strand_id
1 'polypeptide(L)'
;MPAKGDQQMQLRSCFGFSLIASRIIMAGCTGIGPPARHPPDCGAAALQNKIGLPVTGNSAEDVRVGGAPVRSKGDVRIVSPGQAVIHNYSDARLNLETDGRGNLKRAACG
;
A
#
# COMPACT_ATOMS: atom_id res chain seq x y z
N MET A 1 17.13 38.84 0.34
CA MET A 1 16.45 39.43 1.50
C MET A 1 15.38 40.41 1.01
N PRO A 2 14.09 40.04 0.97
CA PRO A 2 13.02 41.00 0.75
C PRO A 2 12.22 41.28 2.03
N ALA A 3 12.28 42.57 2.40
CA ALA A 3 11.29 43.45 3.01
C ALA A 3 10.10 42.88 3.82
N LYS A 4 10.08 43.34 5.07
CA LYS A 4 8.96 43.40 6.03
C LYS A 4 7.95 44.46 5.53
N GLY A 5 6.66 44.11 5.46
CA GLY A 5 5.59 45.02 5.05
C GLY A 5 4.25 44.66 5.71
N ASP A 6 3.95 45.40 6.77
CA ASP A 6 2.69 45.68 7.46
C ASP A 6 1.47 44.77 7.32
N GLN A 7 1.11 44.19 8.47
CA GLN A 7 -0.24 43.74 8.82
C GLN A 7 -1.22 44.92 8.78
N GLN A 8 -1.88 45.11 7.64
CA GLN A 8 -3.05 45.98 7.56
C GLN A 8 -4.29 45.26 8.07
N MET A 9 -4.53 45.51 9.35
CA MET A 9 -5.79 45.47 10.08
C MET A 9 -6.95 46.11 9.27
N GLN A 10 -7.54 45.38 8.34
CA GLN A 10 -8.80 45.77 7.69
C GLN A 10 -9.99 45.29 8.53
N LEU A 11 -10.23 46.11 9.54
CA LEU A 11 -11.50 46.37 10.20
C LEU A 11 -12.65 46.38 9.17
N ARG A 12 -13.40 45.28 9.05
CA ARG A 12 -14.71 45.27 8.38
C ARG A 12 -15.75 44.66 9.31
N SER A 13 -16.06 45.44 10.34
CA SER A 13 -17.34 45.38 11.02
C SER A 13 -18.39 46.04 10.12
N CYS A 14 -19.18 45.24 9.43
CA CYS A 14 -20.47 45.65 8.88
C CYS A 14 -21.51 44.71 9.49
N PHE A 15 -22.30 45.28 10.41
CA PHE A 15 -23.59 44.74 10.81
C PHE A 15 -24.40 44.35 9.56
N GLY A 16 -24.87 43.11 9.53
CA GLY A 16 -25.74 42.58 8.49
C GLY A 16 -26.44 41.33 8.99
N PHE A 17 -27.68 41.53 9.45
CA PHE A 17 -28.67 40.49 9.75
C PHE A 17 -28.81 39.49 8.58
N SER A 18 -29.14 38.24 8.93
CA SER A 18 -30.07 37.36 8.21
C SER A 18 -29.51 36.03 7.69
N LEU A 19 -30.23 34.98 8.12
CA LEU A 19 -30.41 33.64 7.55
C LEU A 19 -29.29 32.61 7.69
N ILE A 20 -29.50 31.79 8.72
CA ILE A 20 -29.16 30.37 8.81
C ILE A 20 -29.51 29.68 7.49
N ALA A 21 -28.49 29.25 6.75
CA ALA A 21 -28.55 28.07 5.88
C ALA A 21 -27.11 27.61 5.65
N SER A 22 -26.60 26.86 6.63
CA SER A 22 -25.30 26.18 6.56
C SER A 22 -25.25 25.32 5.29
N ARG A 23 -24.56 25.81 4.27
CA ARG A 23 -24.07 25.00 3.16
C ARG A 23 -22.93 24.16 3.71
N ILE A 24 -23.24 22.93 4.13
CA ILE A 24 -22.24 21.89 4.35
C ILE A 24 -21.66 21.56 2.97
N ILE A 25 -20.55 22.22 2.63
CA ILE A 25 -19.71 21.80 1.52
C ILE A 25 -18.93 20.61 2.05
N MET A 26 -19.36 19.43 1.66
CA MET A 26 -18.64 18.19 1.92
C MET A 26 -17.38 18.23 1.05
N ALA A 27 -16.33 18.87 1.56
CA ALA A 27 -14.99 18.78 1.00
C ALA A 27 -14.52 17.33 1.19
N GLY A 28 -14.73 16.52 0.15
CA GLY A 28 -14.18 15.19 0.08
C GLY A 28 -12.68 15.26 0.26
N CYS A 29 -12.19 14.70 1.37
CA CYS A 29 -10.77 14.50 1.57
C CYS A 29 -10.33 13.41 0.59
N THR A 30 -9.99 13.79 -0.65
CA THR A 30 -9.24 12.92 -1.56
C THR A 30 -7.80 12.88 -1.05
N GLY A 31 -7.62 12.09 0.02
CA GLY A 31 -6.30 11.77 0.53
C GLY A 31 -5.54 10.99 -0.52
N ILE A 32 -4.84 11.69 -1.40
CA ILE A 32 -3.66 11.17 -2.08
C ILE A 32 -2.63 10.99 -0.97
N GLY A 33 -2.76 9.84 -0.28
CA GLY A 33 -1.74 9.38 0.63
C GLY A 33 -0.44 9.19 -0.16
N PRO A 34 0.72 9.45 0.46
CA PRO A 34 2.00 9.22 -0.20
C PRO A 34 2.05 7.78 -0.76
N PRO A 35 2.65 7.58 -1.94
CA PRO A 35 2.74 6.26 -2.54
C PRO A 35 3.36 5.28 -1.54
N ALA A 36 2.70 4.13 -1.37
CA ALA A 36 3.19 3.08 -0.48
C ALA A 36 4.62 2.73 -0.88
N ARG A 37 5.56 2.84 0.06
CA ARG A 37 6.97 2.54 -0.21
C ARG A 37 7.13 1.04 -0.45
N HIS A 38 7.91 0.70 -1.47
CA HIS A 38 8.35 -0.68 -1.69
C HIS A 38 9.13 -1.18 -0.47
N PRO A 39 9.04 -2.49 -0.16
CA PRO A 39 9.81 -3.08 0.92
C PRO A 39 11.33 -2.94 0.66
N PRO A 40 12.16 -2.88 1.71
CA PRO A 40 13.61 -2.82 1.57
C PRO A 40 14.22 -4.12 1.03
N ASP A 41 13.54 -5.26 1.23
CA ASP A 41 13.85 -6.56 0.64
C ASP A 41 12.91 -6.87 -0.54
N CYS A 42 12.90 -8.10 -1.04
CA CYS A 42 11.93 -8.52 -2.07
C CYS A 42 10.47 -8.50 -1.58
N GLY A 43 10.21 -8.28 -0.28
CA GLY A 43 8.89 -8.35 0.37
C GLY A 43 8.69 -9.58 1.26
N ALA A 44 9.68 -10.47 1.38
CA ALA A 44 9.58 -11.72 2.12
C ALA A 44 9.49 -11.51 3.64
N ALA A 45 10.20 -10.52 4.18
CA ALA A 45 10.19 -10.22 5.61
C ALA A 45 8.79 -9.82 6.11
N ALA A 46 8.01 -9.10 5.29
CA ALA A 46 6.67 -8.65 5.63
C ALA A 46 5.63 -9.78 5.73
N LEU A 47 5.95 -10.99 5.23
CA LEU A 47 5.04 -12.13 5.16
C LEU A 47 5.30 -13.21 6.21
N GLN A 48 6.32 -13.04 7.06
CA GLN A 48 6.67 -14.03 8.08
C GLN A 48 5.53 -14.26 9.09
N ASN A 49 4.72 -13.23 9.38
CA ASN A 49 3.54 -13.34 10.24
C ASN A 49 2.26 -13.76 9.48
N LYS A 50 2.38 -14.13 8.20
CA LYS A 50 1.27 -14.56 7.33
C LYS A 50 1.37 -16.03 6.94
N ILE A 51 2.36 -16.76 7.44
CA ILE A 51 2.48 -18.20 7.25
C ILE A 51 1.21 -18.89 7.77
N GLY A 52 0.69 -19.85 7.00
CA GLY A 52 -0.56 -20.56 7.25
C GLY A 52 -1.83 -19.87 6.74
N LEU A 53 -1.73 -18.64 6.22
CA LEU A 53 -2.87 -17.92 5.64
C LEU A 53 -3.03 -18.21 4.14
N PRO A 54 -4.25 -18.13 3.60
CA PRO A 54 -4.51 -18.42 2.18
C PRO A 54 -3.81 -17.42 1.26
N VAL A 55 -3.23 -17.94 0.18
CA VAL A 55 -2.70 -17.14 -0.93
C VAL A 55 -3.75 -17.08 -2.04
N THR A 56 -4.03 -15.89 -2.56
CA THR A 56 -4.94 -15.67 -3.69
C THR A 56 -4.32 -14.71 -4.70
N GLY A 57 -4.76 -14.76 -5.96
CA GLY A 57 -4.13 -14.03 -7.07
C GLY A 57 -2.97 -14.81 -7.70
N ASN A 58 -2.42 -14.31 -8.80
CA ASN A 58 -1.38 -14.99 -9.59
C ASN A 58 -0.25 -14.07 -10.09
N SER A 59 -0.36 -12.76 -9.88
CA SER A 59 0.61 -11.76 -10.32
C SER A 59 0.99 -10.81 -9.17
N ALA A 60 2.04 -10.00 -9.38
CA ALA A 60 2.50 -9.05 -8.36
C ALA A 60 1.43 -8.00 -7.99
N GLU A 61 0.52 -7.71 -8.90
CA GLU A 61 -0.50 -6.67 -8.76
C GLU A 61 -1.75 -7.17 -7.99
N ASP A 62 -2.07 -8.46 -8.10
CA ASP A 62 -3.31 -9.02 -7.55
C ASP A 62 -3.11 -9.97 -6.36
N VAL A 63 -1.87 -10.42 -6.12
CA VAL A 63 -1.56 -11.41 -5.09
C VAL A 63 -1.84 -10.88 -3.69
N ARG A 64 -2.54 -11.70 -2.91
CA ARG A 64 -2.91 -11.43 -1.52
C ARG A 64 -2.57 -12.62 -0.63
N VAL A 65 -2.20 -12.34 0.61
CA VAL A 65 -2.02 -13.36 1.65
C VAL A 65 -2.89 -13.00 2.85
N GLY A 66 -3.83 -13.88 3.19
CA GLY A 66 -4.80 -13.61 4.26
C GLY A 66 -5.64 -12.36 3.99
N GLY A 67 -5.95 -12.08 2.71
CA GLY A 67 -6.72 -10.90 2.28
C GLY A 67 -5.94 -9.60 2.18
N ALA A 68 -4.68 -9.55 2.66
CA ALA A 68 -3.84 -8.37 2.55
C ALA A 68 -3.04 -8.38 1.23
N PRO A 69 -2.91 -7.24 0.53
CA PRO A 69 -2.09 -7.15 -0.68
C PRO A 69 -0.62 -7.42 -0.35
N VAL A 70 0.01 -8.26 -1.17
CA VAL A 70 1.45 -8.48 -1.11
C VAL A 70 2.15 -7.30 -1.76
N ARG A 71 3.28 -6.91 -1.17
CA ARG A 71 4.16 -5.90 -1.73
C ARG A 71 5.48 -6.57 -2.05
N SER A 72 5.95 -6.41 -3.27
CA SER A 72 7.24 -6.93 -3.73
C SER A 72 8.08 -5.82 -4.34
N LYS A 73 9.40 -6.02 -4.36
CA LYS A 73 10.36 -5.15 -5.06
C LYS A 73 10.36 -5.40 -6.57
N GLY A 74 10.00 -6.62 -6.99
CA GLY A 74 9.91 -7.05 -8.38
C GLY A 74 8.84 -8.11 -8.56
N ASP A 75 9.10 -9.12 -9.39
CA ASP A 75 8.13 -10.17 -9.69
C ASP A 75 7.73 -10.99 -8.46
N VAL A 76 6.50 -11.52 -8.50
CA VAL A 76 6.01 -12.50 -7.53
C VAL A 76 5.83 -13.83 -8.23
N ARG A 77 6.33 -14.90 -7.61
CA ARG A 77 6.16 -16.27 -8.07
C ARG A 77 5.50 -17.11 -7.00
N ILE A 78 4.35 -17.68 -7.33
CA ILE A 78 3.68 -18.64 -6.46
C ILE A 78 4.15 -20.04 -6.86
N VAL A 79 4.61 -20.81 -5.89
CA VAL A 79 5.15 -22.16 -6.09
C VAL A 79 4.29 -23.15 -5.31
N SER A 80 3.57 -23.99 -6.03
CA SER A 80 2.75 -25.05 -5.45
C SER A 80 3.59 -26.29 -5.13
N PRO A 81 3.15 -27.15 -4.18
CA PRO A 81 3.85 -28.39 -3.88
C PRO A 81 4.05 -29.26 -5.14
N GLY A 82 5.29 -29.70 -5.37
CA GLY A 82 5.65 -30.53 -6.52
C GLY A 82 5.81 -29.77 -7.85
N GLN A 83 5.61 -28.44 -7.87
CA GLN A 83 5.83 -27.64 -9.06
C GLN A 83 7.33 -27.59 -9.40
N ALA A 84 7.67 -28.04 -10.61
CA ALA A 84 9.02 -27.87 -11.13
C ALA A 84 9.31 -26.38 -11.39
N VAL A 85 10.42 -25.89 -10.86
CA VAL A 85 10.88 -24.51 -11.04
C VAL A 85 12.31 -24.50 -11.56
N ILE A 86 12.61 -23.57 -12.46
CA ILE A 86 13.98 -23.33 -12.90
C ILE A 86 14.65 -22.42 -11.87
N HIS A 87 15.80 -22.84 -11.36
CA HIS A 87 16.59 -22.10 -10.38
C HIS A 87 17.40 -20.96 -11.02
N ASN A 88 16.70 -20.00 -11.63
CA ASN A 88 17.31 -18.76 -12.09
C ASN A 88 17.16 -17.67 -11.03
N TYR A 89 18.20 -17.40 -10.27
CA TYR A 89 18.17 -16.50 -9.11
C TYR A 89 17.85 -15.04 -9.47
N SER A 90 17.04 -14.36 -8.65
CA SER A 90 16.82 -12.90 -8.69
C SER A 90 16.58 -12.34 -7.29
N ASP A 91 17.37 -11.34 -6.86
CA ASP A 91 17.22 -10.72 -5.53
C ASP A 91 15.89 -9.97 -5.36
N ALA A 92 15.35 -9.44 -6.46
CA ALA A 92 14.12 -8.65 -6.46
C ALA A 92 12.86 -9.52 -6.47
N ARG A 93 12.96 -10.81 -6.81
CA ARG A 93 11.82 -11.71 -6.96
C ARG A 93 11.40 -12.30 -5.62
N LEU A 94 10.10 -12.23 -5.35
CA LEU A 94 9.46 -12.83 -4.19
C LEU A 94 8.85 -14.19 -4.56
N ASN A 95 9.34 -15.26 -3.93
CA ASN A 95 8.74 -16.59 -4.05
C ASN A 95 7.81 -16.83 -2.86
N LEU A 96 6.56 -17.18 -3.16
CA LEU A 96 5.53 -17.60 -2.22
C LEU A 96 5.28 -19.08 -2.40
N GLU A 97 5.75 -19.90 -1.47
CA GLU A 97 5.48 -21.33 -1.50
C GLU A 97 4.20 -21.63 -0.77
N THR A 98 3.32 -22.40 -1.41
CA THR A 98 2.06 -22.82 -0.81
C THR A 98 2.12 -24.26 -0.30
N ASP A 99 1.25 -24.58 0.65
CA ASP A 99 0.97 -25.96 1.05
C ASP A 99 -0.07 -26.59 0.10
N GLY A 100 -0.44 -27.87 0.34
CA GLY A 100 -1.43 -28.58 -0.46
C GLY A 100 -2.86 -28.02 -0.35
N ARG A 101 -3.09 -27.02 0.51
CA ARG A 101 -4.36 -26.32 0.70
C ARG A 101 -4.32 -24.90 0.14
N GLY A 102 -3.21 -24.48 -0.47
CA GLY A 102 -3.03 -23.12 -1.00
C GLY A 102 -2.68 -22.07 0.05
N ASN A 103 -2.28 -22.46 1.27
CA ASN A 103 -1.82 -21.51 2.28
C ASN A 103 -0.33 -21.23 2.16
N LEU A 104 0.09 -20.03 2.55
CA LEU A 104 1.49 -19.65 2.54
C LEU A 104 2.29 -20.53 3.51
N LYS A 105 3.24 -21.30 2.97
CA LYS A 105 4.18 -22.14 3.73
C LYS A 105 5.51 -21.44 3.95
N ARG A 106 5.99 -20.68 2.95
CA ARG A 106 7.25 -19.93 3.01
C ARG A 106 7.22 -18.73 2.08
N ALA A 107 7.88 -17.65 2.48
CA ALA A 107 8.21 -16.52 1.62
C ALA A 107 9.74 -16.33 1.57
N ALA A 108 10.33 -16.21 0.38
CA ALA A 108 11.77 -16.06 0.21
C ALA A 108 12.14 -15.28 -1.05
N CYS A 109 13.28 -14.58 -1.03
CA CYS A 109 13.83 -13.90 -2.19
C CYS A 109 14.66 -14.86 -3.04
N GLY A 110 14.48 -14.84 -4.36
CA GLY A 110 15.31 -15.63 -5.28
C GLY A 110 14.70 -15.96 -6.62
#